data_AF-A0A7G9GMU6-F1
#
_entry.id   AF-A0A7G9GMU6-F1
#
_cell.length_a   1.000
_cell.length_b   1.000
_cell.length_c   1.000
_cell.angle_alpha   90.00
_cell.angle_beta   90.00
_cell.angle_gamma   90.00
#
_symmetry.space_group_name_H-M   'P 1'
#
loop_
_entity.id
_entity.type
_entity.pdbx_description
1 polymer ?
#
loop_
_entity_poly.entity_id
_entity_poly.type
_entity_poly.pdbx_seq_one_letter_code
_entity_poly.pdbx_strand_id
1 'polypeptide(L)'
;MIVCDYLIANYDRHYRNFGAIHNIDTLKWMRIAPIFDSGSSLWATKPTTMIGSAYKSKPFKPLPEKQLELVDDLSWLDISKLKGFEKEIEDIFSKNPFMDKTRIKAIVEQVKLRIETVIEYKRKLEEM
;
A
#
# COMPACT_ATOMS: atom_id res chain seq x y z
N MET A 1 4.74 5.49 -4.23
CA MET A 1 5.38 4.67 -3.18
C MET A 1 4.59 4.71 -1.88
N ILE A 2 4.56 5.85 -1.15
CA ILE A 2 3.86 5.97 0.15
C ILE A 2 2.41 5.45 0.10
N VAL A 3 1.65 5.87 -0.92
CA VAL A 3 0.26 5.41 -1.12
C VAL A 3 0.19 3.90 -1.27
N CYS A 4 1.03 3.32 -2.13
CA CYS A 4 1.09 1.87 -2.34
C CYS A 4 1.46 1.14 -1.05
N ASP A 5 2.45 1.63 -0.30
CA ASP A 5 2.86 1.07 0.98
C ASP A 5 1.74 1.12 2.01
N TYR A 6 1.00 2.22 2.06
CA TYR A 6 -0.15 2.36 2.94
C TYR A 6 -1.24 1.35 2.58
N LEU A 7 -1.57 1.20 1.29
CA LEU A 7 -2.60 0.27 0.81
C LEU A 7 -2.28 -1.18 1.19
N ILE A 8 -1.03 -1.60 1.04
CA ILE A 8 -0.61 -2.99 1.33
C ILE A 8 -0.11 -3.21 2.75
N ALA A 9 -0.15 -2.19 3.62
CA ALA A 9 0.41 -2.27 4.97
C ALA A 9 1.89 -2.71 5.01
N ASN A 10 2.73 -2.09 4.18
CA ASN A 10 4.16 -2.36 4.15
C ASN A 10 4.85 -1.84 5.43
N TYR A 11 5.36 -2.75 6.25
CA TYR A 11 5.97 -2.44 7.54
C TYR A 11 7.50 -2.33 7.48
N ASP A 12 8.12 -2.54 6.31
CA ASP A 12 9.59 -2.56 6.17
C ASP A 12 10.13 -1.62 5.09
N ARG A 13 9.38 -0.56 4.77
CA ARG A 13 9.83 0.50 3.86
C ARG A 13 10.93 1.36 4.51
N HIS A 14 12.21 1.02 4.37
CA HIS A 14 13.32 1.82 4.92
C HIS A 14 14.18 2.49 3.84
N TYR A 15 15.16 3.33 4.21
CA TYR A 15 16.00 4.09 3.26
C TYR A 15 16.73 3.25 2.20
N ARG A 16 16.97 1.96 2.46
CA ARG A 16 17.58 1.02 1.51
C ARG A 16 16.56 0.15 0.76
N ASN A 17 15.27 0.42 0.93
CA ASN A 17 14.17 -0.36 0.38
C ASN A 17 13.22 0.60 -0.35
N PHE A 18 13.70 1.28 -1.40
CA PHE A 18 12.86 1.88 -2.43
C PHE A 18 13.71 2.15 -3.67
N GLY A 19 13.07 2.15 -4.84
CA GLY A 19 13.74 2.38 -6.12
C GLY A 19 13.55 3.81 -6.64
N ALA A 20 14.50 4.28 -7.43
CA ALA A 20 14.34 5.46 -8.28
C ALA A 20 14.34 5.03 -9.75
N ILE A 21 13.50 5.67 -10.56
CA ILE A 21 13.42 5.47 -12.00
C ILE A 21 14.05 6.68 -12.66
N HIS A 22 15.00 6.44 -13.57
CA HIS A 22 15.63 7.45 -14.41
C HIS A 22 15.59 7.00 -15.88
N ASN A 23 15.62 7.96 -16.79
CA ASN A 23 15.70 7.68 -18.22
C ASN A 23 17.15 7.27 -18.55
N ILE A 24 17.34 6.20 -19.34
CA ILE A 24 18.68 5.67 -19.63
C ILE A 24 19.45 6.51 -20.67
N ASP A 25 18.74 7.08 -21.65
CA ASP A 25 19.35 7.85 -22.74
C ASP A 25 19.81 9.24 -22.28
N THR A 26 19.09 9.84 -21.34
CA THR A 26 19.33 11.21 -20.84
C THR A 26 19.90 11.27 -19.43
N LEU A 27 19.89 10.14 -18.71
CA LEU A 27 20.26 10.02 -17.29
C LEU A 27 19.46 10.91 -16.32
N LYS A 28 18.36 11.52 -16.79
CA LYS A 28 17.51 12.38 -15.97
C LYS A 28 16.62 11.56 -15.04
N TRP A 29 16.51 12.03 -13.79
CA TRP A 29 15.55 11.51 -12.82
C TRP A 29 14.11 11.63 -13.36
N MET A 30 13.28 10.62 -13.11
CA MET A 30 11.88 10.62 -13.51
C MET A 30 10.93 10.60 -12.31
N ARG A 31 11.08 9.60 -11.43
CA ARG A 31 10.21 9.39 -10.25
C ARG A 31 10.77 8.34 -9.31
N ILE A 32 10.19 8.22 -8.13
CA ILE A 32 10.34 7.04 -7.26
C ILE A 32 9.54 5.86 -7.85
N ALA A 33 10.08 4.64 -7.73
CA ALA A 33 9.38 3.42 -8.09
C ALA A 33 8.11 3.27 -7.22
N PRO A 34 6.91 3.14 -7.81
CA PRO A 34 5.68 3.05 -7.03
C PRO A 34 5.66 1.85 -6.09
N ILE A 35 6.20 0.72 -6.54
CA ILE A 35 6.34 -0.55 -5.82
C ILE A 35 7.78 -1.02 -5.98
N PHE A 36 8.40 -1.43 -4.88
CA PHE A 36 9.76 -1.98 -4.82
C PHE A 36 9.86 -2.86 -3.58
N ASP A 37 10.46 -4.05 -3.68
CA ASP A 37 10.70 -4.99 -2.57
C ASP A 37 9.64 -4.92 -1.43
N SER A 38 8.43 -5.38 -1.77
CA SER A 38 7.21 -5.18 -0.97
C SER A 38 6.68 -6.47 -0.34
N GLY A 39 7.53 -7.50 -0.21
CA GLY A 39 7.15 -8.79 0.41
C GLY A 39 6.80 -8.67 1.90
N SER A 40 7.39 -7.68 2.58
CA SER A 40 7.14 -7.35 3.99
C SER A 40 5.87 -6.50 4.17
N SER A 41 4.74 -7.05 3.74
CA SER A 41 3.44 -6.36 3.68
C SER A 41 2.30 -7.27 4.17
N LEU A 42 1.07 -6.75 4.16
CA LEU A 42 -0.19 -7.50 4.36
C LEU A 42 -0.18 -8.37 5.62
N TRP A 43 0.42 -7.85 6.70
CA TRP A 43 0.58 -8.55 7.98
C TRP A 43 1.17 -9.96 7.84
N ALA A 44 2.08 -10.19 6.88
CA ALA A 44 2.66 -11.50 6.57
C ALA A 44 3.27 -12.22 7.80
N THR A 45 3.79 -11.46 8.78
CA THR A 45 4.40 -11.98 10.01
C THR A 45 3.44 -12.07 11.19
N LYS A 46 2.17 -11.71 11.03
CA LYS A 46 1.18 -11.70 12.11
C LYS A 46 0.22 -12.90 11.99
N PRO A 47 -0.24 -13.44 13.13
CA PRO A 47 -1.33 -14.41 13.12
C PRO A 47 -2.61 -13.79 12.56
N THR A 48 -3.51 -14.63 12.06
CA THR A 48 -4.76 -14.20 11.41
C THR A 48 -5.61 -13.28 12.32
N THR A 49 -5.64 -13.54 13.63
CA THR A 49 -6.35 -12.72 14.63
C THR A 49 -5.78 -11.32 14.82
N MET A 50 -4.57 -11.05 14.32
CA MET A 50 -3.90 -9.75 14.42
C MET A 50 -3.81 -9.02 13.07
N ILE A 51 -4.47 -9.52 12.03
CA ILE A 51 -4.60 -8.75 10.79
C ILE A 51 -5.37 -7.45 11.09
N GLY A 52 -4.86 -6.33 10.59
CA GLY A 52 -5.36 -4.99 10.93
C GLY A 52 -4.70 -4.34 12.15
N SER A 53 -3.88 -5.08 12.89
CA SER A 53 -3.09 -4.51 13.98
C SER A 53 -2.16 -3.41 13.49
N ALA A 54 -1.92 -2.43 14.37
CA ALA A 54 -1.03 -1.32 14.09
C ALA A 54 0.40 -1.81 13.77
N TYR A 55 1.06 -1.12 12.85
CA TYR A 55 2.46 -1.33 12.50
C TYR A 55 3.19 0.01 12.45
N LYS A 56 4.50 -0.04 12.64
CA LYS A 56 5.35 1.14 12.46
C LYS A 56 5.65 1.32 10.99
N SER A 57 5.46 2.52 10.47
CA SER A 57 5.97 2.88 9.17
C SER A 57 7.38 3.46 9.28
N LYS A 58 8.07 3.43 8.16
CA LYS A 58 9.37 4.02 7.90
C LYS A 58 9.31 4.54 6.44
N PRO A 59 10.27 5.38 6.01
CA PRO A 59 11.34 5.99 6.79
C PRO A 59 11.01 7.37 7.36
N PHE A 60 9.92 8.02 6.91
CA PHE A 60 9.71 9.46 7.15
C PHE A 60 8.89 9.75 8.41
N LYS A 61 7.90 8.92 8.70
CA LYS A 61 7.06 9.01 9.89
C LYS A 61 6.85 7.63 10.50
N PRO A 62 6.69 7.52 11.83
CA PRO A 62 6.56 6.24 12.52
C PRO A 62 5.17 5.61 12.40
N LEU A 63 4.15 6.37 12.00
CA LEU A 63 2.78 5.90 11.82
C LEU A 63 2.37 5.98 10.34
N PRO A 64 1.72 4.94 9.80
CA PRO A 64 1.41 4.88 8.37
C PRO A 64 0.45 5.97 7.92
N GLU A 65 -0.49 6.38 8.77
CA GLU A 65 -1.39 7.51 8.52
C GLU A 65 -0.60 8.82 8.42
N LYS A 66 0.41 9.01 9.29
CA LYS A 66 1.29 10.17 9.25
C LYS A 66 2.22 10.18 8.04
N GLN A 67 2.58 9.01 7.51
CA GLN A 67 3.27 8.97 6.21
C GLN A 67 2.32 9.35 5.07
N LEU A 68 1.08 8.86 5.08
CA LEU A 68 0.10 9.21 4.04
C LEU A 68 -0.12 10.72 3.98
N GLU A 69 -0.14 11.40 5.13
CA GLU A 69 -0.21 12.87 5.23
C GLU A 69 0.95 13.62 4.54
N LEU A 70 2.05 12.95 4.16
CA LEU A 70 3.14 13.55 3.40
C LEU A 70 2.88 13.59 1.89
N VAL A 71 1.79 12.98 1.43
CA VAL A 71 1.42 12.96 0.02
C VAL A 71 0.58 14.19 -0.28
N ASP A 72 1.15 15.12 -1.05
CA ASP A 72 0.52 16.37 -1.47
C ASP A 72 -0.15 16.27 -2.86
N ASP A 73 0.25 15.30 -3.68
CA ASP A 73 -0.33 15.06 -5.00
C ASP A 73 -0.84 13.62 -5.17
N LEU A 74 -2.15 13.52 -5.45
CA LEU A 74 -2.84 12.28 -5.80
C LEU A 74 -3.54 12.37 -7.17
N SER A 75 -3.18 13.34 -8.02
CA SER A 75 -3.75 13.49 -9.37
C SER A 75 -3.50 12.27 -10.26
N TRP A 76 -2.39 11.56 -10.04
CA TRP A 76 -2.03 10.34 -10.77
C TRP A 76 -2.88 9.12 -10.43
N LEU A 77 -3.58 9.13 -9.29
CA LEU A 77 -4.33 7.98 -8.78
C LEU A 77 -5.74 7.93 -9.39
N ASP A 78 -5.94 7.01 -10.34
CA ASP A 78 -7.27 6.69 -10.86
C ASP A 78 -8.00 5.74 -9.90
N ILE A 79 -8.91 6.30 -9.11
CA ILE A 79 -9.73 5.55 -8.12
C ILE A 79 -10.55 4.44 -8.80
N SER A 80 -10.95 4.62 -10.07
CA SER A 80 -11.76 3.61 -10.76
C SER A 80 -11.01 2.28 -10.91
N LYS A 81 -9.68 2.30 -10.91
CA LYS A 81 -8.81 1.11 -10.95
C LYS A 81 -8.75 0.34 -9.64
N LEU A 82 -9.18 0.94 -8.53
CA LEU A 82 -9.25 0.28 -7.22
C LEU A 82 -10.60 -0.39 -6.98
N LYS A 83 -11.60 -0.12 -7.83
CA LYS A 83 -12.95 -0.69 -7.68
C LYS A 83 -12.91 -2.19 -7.93
N GLY A 84 -13.31 -2.98 -6.94
CA GLY A 84 -13.32 -4.44 -7.04
C GLY A 84 -11.95 -5.08 -6.77
N PHE A 85 -10.93 -4.30 -6.42
CA PHE A 85 -9.60 -4.81 -6.10
C PHE A 85 -9.63 -5.77 -4.89
N GLU A 86 -10.60 -5.59 -3.98
CA GLU A 86 -10.85 -6.52 -2.87
C GLU A 86 -11.09 -7.97 -3.35
N LYS A 87 -11.76 -8.14 -4.49
CA LYS A 87 -12.01 -9.45 -5.10
C LYS A 87 -10.78 -9.99 -5.81
N GLU A 88 -10.01 -9.12 -6.47
CA GLU A 88 -8.74 -9.53 -7.08
C GLU A 88 -7.75 -10.07 -6.02
N ILE A 89 -7.71 -9.46 -4.84
CA ILE A 89 -6.91 -9.94 -3.71
C ILE A 89 -7.35 -11.34 -3.29
N GLU A 90 -8.66 -11.57 -3.15
CA GLU A 90 -9.22 -12.87 -2.82
C GLU A 90 -8.85 -13.92 -3.87
N ASP A 91 -9.00 -13.60 -5.16
CA ASP A 91 -8.67 -14.47 -6.29
C ASP A 91 -7.17 -14.80 -6.37
N ILE A 92 -6.30 -13.82 -6.07
CA ILE A 92 -4.85 -14.02 -6.04
C ILE A 92 -4.46 -14.95 -4.89
N PHE A 93 -4.94 -14.68 -3.66
CA PHE A 93 -4.54 -15.45 -2.49
C PHE A 93 -5.17 -16.84 -2.45
N SER A 94 -6.36 -17.03 -3.02
CA SER A 94 -7.02 -18.34 -3.10
C SER A 94 -6.24 -19.36 -3.94
N LYS A 95 -5.29 -18.92 -4.76
CA LYS A 95 -4.37 -19.80 -5.50
C LYS A 95 -3.30 -20.44 -4.61
N ASN A 96 -3.07 -19.90 -3.41
CA ASN A 96 -2.12 -20.47 -2.46
C ASN A 96 -2.82 -21.53 -1.59
N PRO A 97 -2.50 -22.83 -1.76
CA PRO A 97 -3.16 -23.90 -1.00
C PRO A 97 -2.85 -23.86 0.50
N PHE A 98 -1.84 -23.11 0.91
CA PHE A 98 -1.43 -22.97 2.31
C PHE A 98 -2.06 -21.78 3.02
N MET A 99 -2.89 -20.98 2.33
CA MET A 99 -3.56 -19.83 2.92
C MET A 99 -5.02 -20.14 3.23
N ASP A 100 -5.42 -19.97 4.49
CA ASP A 100 -6.80 -20.21 4.90
C ASP A 100 -7.73 -19.05 4.50
N LYS A 101 -9.01 -19.38 4.24
CA LYS A 101 -10.02 -18.41 3.82
C LYS A 101 -10.26 -17.30 4.84
N THR A 102 -10.10 -17.58 6.13
CA THR A 102 -10.30 -16.60 7.20
C THR A 102 -9.22 -15.52 7.14
N ARG A 103 -7.97 -15.92 6.89
CA ARG A 103 -6.86 -15.00 6.68
C ARG A 103 -7.06 -14.15 5.44
N ILE A 104 -7.45 -14.76 4.31
CA ILE A 104 -7.73 -14.03 3.07
C ILE A 104 -8.79 -12.97 3.31
N LYS A 105 -9.93 -13.34 3.90
CA LYS A 105 -11.01 -12.41 4.21
C LYS A 105 -10.56 -11.26 5.10
N ALA A 106 -9.79 -11.54 6.15
CA ALA A 106 -9.27 -10.51 7.04
C ALA A 106 -8.33 -9.53 6.30
N ILE A 107 -7.46 -10.03 5.40
CA ILE A 107 -6.59 -9.17 4.57
C ILE A 107 -7.45 -8.30 3.64
N VAL A 108 -8.42 -8.90 2.97
CA VAL A 108 -9.33 -8.21 2.03
C VAL A 108 -10.08 -7.07 2.72
N GLU A 109 -10.66 -7.32 3.90
CA GLU A 109 -11.35 -6.30 4.70
C GLU A 109 -10.41 -5.14 5.07
N GLN A 110 -9.18 -5.44 5.49
CA GLN A 110 -8.23 -4.39 5.86
C GLN A 110 -7.72 -3.58 4.65
N VAL A 111 -7.49 -4.21 3.51
CA VAL A 111 -7.09 -3.49 2.30
C VAL A 111 -8.25 -2.61 1.79
N LYS A 112 -9.49 -3.10 1.87
CA LYS A 112 -10.68 -2.29 1.55
C LYS A 112 -10.75 -1.01 2.39
N LEU A 113 -10.61 -1.10 3.71
CA LEU A 113 -10.60 0.07 4.60
C LEU A 113 -9.48 1.06 4.26
N ARG A 114 -8.32 0.55 3.84
CA ARG A 114 -7.18 1.37 3.42
C ARG A 114 -7.45 2.09 2.09
N ILE A 115 -8.08 1.42 1.14
CA ILE A 115 -8.52 2.03 -0.12
C ILE A 115 -9.50 3.17 0.17
N GLU A 116 -10.52 2.93 1.01
CA GLU A 116 -11.49 3.95 1.41
C GLU A 116 -10.81 5.17 2.04
N THR A 117 -9.81 4.93 2.90
CA THR A 117 -9.01 6.00 3.53
C THR A 117 -8.24 6.83 2.50
N VAL A 118 -7.61 6.18 1.51
CA VAL A 118 -6.89 6.88 0.43
C VAL A 118 -7.84 7.67 -0.47
N ILE A 119 -9.02 7.12 -0.78
CA ILE A 119 -10.05 7.82 -1.57
C ILE A 119 -10.51 9.09 -0.85
N GLU A 120 -10.83 8.98 0.43
CA GLU A 120 -11.24 10.13 1.24
C GLU A 120 -10.11 11.18 1.36
N TYR A 121 -8.86 10.73 1.49
CA TYR A 121 -7.72 11.63 1.54
C TYR A 121 -7.51 12.37 0.20
N LYS A 122 -7.67 11.67 -0.93
CA LYS A 122 -7.63 12.30 -2.27
C LYS A 122 -8.71 13.37 -2.42
N ARG A 123 -9.95 13.06 -2.01
CA ARG A 123 -11.06 14.02 -2.06
C ARG A 123 -10.76 15.29 -1.28
N LYS A 124 -10.18 15.15 -0.08
CA LYS A 124 -9.76 16.30 0.74
C LYS A 124 -8.70 17.17 0.05
N LEU A 125 -7.72 16.57 -0.61
CA LEU A 125 -6.70 17.32 -1.35
C LEU A 125 -7.30 18.07 -2.56
N GLU A 126 -8.35 17.55 -3.18
CA GLU A 126 -9.05 18.20 -4.31
C GLU A 126 -10.00 19.32 -3.89
N GLU A 127 -10.44 19.33 -2.62
CA GLU A 127 -11.29 20.36 -2.02
C GLU A 127 -10.47 21.55 -1.44
N MET A 128 -9.15 21.43 -1.37
CA MET A 128 -8.21 22.46 -0.88
C MET A 128 -7.71 23.38 -1.98
#